data_AF-A0A851IQI5-F1
#
_entry.id   AF-A0A851IQI5-F1
#
_cell.length_a   1.000
_cell.length_b   1.000
_cell.length_c   1.000
_cell.angle_alpha   90.00
_cell.angle_beta   90.00
_cell.angle_gamma   90.00
#
_symmetry.space_group_name_H-M   'P 1'
#
loop_
_entity.id
_entity.type
_entity.pdbx_description
1 polymer ?
#
loop_
_entity_poly.entity_id
_entity_poly.type
_entity_poly.pdbx_seq_one_letter_code
_entity_poly.pdbx_strand_id
1 'polypeptide(L)'
;MINTLCADLYRIAHKKKNYLFFLILTLLFTTVMLSGSLSYGEEQRFSPDMIITALSVCTNLGVILLSINAFIVVYCDDINSGYIKQIFSKSSDRTYYIVSKLISLLIYLFFAYLFLGAVFFAEFYIFSKGFYSNIAAYIDVLKLSIKTGLVSYIITAVYTLEGAIVLYFTSKTDIALGWLCLSTTRILTNVLYWISQIVKFLKPFLNITVDSIAGNALENGIISLKFLIGVSLYVLSFIVIQIFFINTRELKID
;
A
#
# COMPACT_ATOMS: atom_id res chain seq x y z
N MET A 1 -16.88 -18.52 -2.05
CA MET A 1 -16.21 -17.26 -2.42
C MET A 1 -16.96 -16.04 -1.90
N ILE A 2 -18.16 -15.70 -2.40
CA ILE A 2 -18.88 -14.46 -1.99
C ILE A 2 -19.16 -14.42 -0.48
N ASN A 3 -19.60 -15.52 0.13
CA ASN A 3 -19.84 -15.55 1.58
C ASN A 3 -18.56 -15.31 2.40
N THR A 4 -17.43 -15.88 1.95
CA THR A 4 -16.10 -15.65 2.55
C THR A 4 -15.69 -14.19 2.43
N LEU A 5 -15.88 -13.60 1.25
CA LEU A 5 -15.62 -12.19 0.98
C LEU A 5 -16.47 -11.27 1.88
N CYS A 6 -17.77 -11.52 1.98
CA CYS A 6 -18.68 -10.73 2.81
C CYS A 6 -18.32 -10.83 4.30
N ALA A 7 -17.98 -12.04 4.78
CA ALA A 7 -17.56 -12.24 6.16
C ALA A 7 -16.25 -11.50 6.47
N ASP A 8 -15.27 -11.57 5.56
CA ASP A 8 -14.02 -10.81 5.68
C ASP A 8 -14.27 -9.31 5.73
N LEU A 9 -15.01 -8.75 4.76
CA LEU A 9 -15.30 -7.32 4.71
C LEU A 9 -16.07 -6.85 5.95
N TYR A 10 -17.03 -7.64 6.43
CA TYR A 10 -17.76 -7.35 7.66
C TYR A 10 -16.81 -7.29 8.86
N ARG A 11 -15.92 -8.27 9.01
CA ARG A 11 -14.90 -8.32 10.08
C ARG A 11 -13.98 -7.11 10.02
N ILE A 12 -13.49 -6.76 8.84
CA ILE A 12 -12.58 -5.63 8.61
C ILE A 12 -13.25 -4.31 9.00
N ALA A 13 -14.50 -4.12 8.58
CA ALA A 13 -15.26 -2.90 8.84
C ALA A 13 -15.52 -2.67 10.33
N HIS A 14 -15.75 -3.74 11.11
CA HIS A 14 -16.12 -3.64 12.53
C HIS A 14 -14.92 -3.76 13.49
N LYS A 15 -13.70 -3.91 12.99
CA LYS A 15 -12.52 -4.11 13.83
C LYS A 15 -12.13 -2.80 14.52
N LYS A 16 -12.35 -2.71 15.84
CA LYS A 16 -12.03 -1.51 16.65
C LYS A 16 -10.61 -0.96 16.45
N LYS A 17 -9.63 -1.86 16.32
CA LYS A 17 -8.22 -1.50 16.08
C LYS A 17 -8.02 -0.73 14.76
N ASN A 18 -8.87 -0.98 13.76
CA ASN A 18 -8.80 -0.31 12.47
C ASN A 18 -9.23 1.16 12.58
N TYR A 19 -10.26 1.48 13.38
CA TYR A 19 -10.62 2.88 13.65
C TYR A 19 -9.51 3.64 14.38
N LEU A 20 -8.89 3.01 15.39
CA LEU A 20 -7.75 3.60 16.09
C LEU A 20 -6.58 3.85 15.13
N PHE A 21 -6.30 2.91 14.23
CA PHE A 21 -5.27 3.08 13.21
C PHE A 21 -5.55 4.29 12.30
N PHE A 22 -6.77 4.44 11.79
CA PHE A 22 -7.11 5.60 10.95
C PHE A 22 -7.06 6.93 11.73
N LEU A 23 -7.43 6.93 13.01
CA LEU A 23 -7.27 8.11 13.87
C LEU A 23 -5.80 8.53 14.00
N ILE A 24 -4.91 7.56 14.29
CA ILE A 24 -3.47 7.81 14.39
C ILE A 24 -2.93 8.32 13.04
N LEU A 25 -3.37 7.72 11.94
CA LEU A 25 -2.94 8.10 10.59
C LEU A 25 -3.37 9.53 10.24
N THR A 26 -4.59 9.94 10.59
CA THR A 26 -5.07 11.32 10.45
C THR A 26 -4.22 12.29 11.27
N LEU A 27 -3.97 12.01 12.55
CA LEU A 27 -3.13 12.87 13.40
C LEU A 27 -1.71 13.03 12.84
N LEU A 28 -1.17 11.95 12.28
CA LEU A 28 0.15 11.95 11.67
C LEU A 28 0.18 12.83 10.41
N PHE A 29 -0.84 12.74 9.55
CA PHE A 29 -0.96 13.59 8.36
C PHE A 29 -1.14 15.06 8.73
N THR A 30 -1.98 15.37 9.71
CA THR A 30 -2.13 16.71 10.26
C THR A 30 -0.78 17.26 10.73
N THR A 31 0.03 16.44 11.41
CA THR A 31 1.36 16.83 11.89
C THR A 31 2.31 17.12 10.73
N VAL A 32 2.27 16.35 9.65
CA VAL A 32 3.06 16.61 8.42
C VAL A 32 2.63 17.94 7.79
N MET A 33 1.33 18.19 7.67
CA MET A 33 0.81 19.45 7.12
C MET A 33 1.22 20.66 7.97
N LEU A 34 1.10 20.57 9.29
CA LEU A 34 1.47 21.67 10.20
C LEU A 34 2.99 21.91 10.23
N SER A 35 3.80 20.86 10.34
CA SER A 35 5.27 20.98 10.31
C SER A 35 5.78 21.55 8.99
N GLY A 36 5.18 21.17 7.87
CA GLY A 36 5.42 21.80 6.57
C GLY A 36 5.13 23.30 6.63
N SER A 37 3.95 23.71 7.11
CA SER A 37 3.58 25.13 7.17
C SER A 37 4.46 25.97 8.09
N LEU A 38 5.07 25.38 9.11
CA LEU A 38 6.03 26.05 9.99
C LEU A 38 7.41 26.22 9.33
N SER A 39 7.74 25.33 8.39
CA SER A 39 9.03 25.33 7.69
C SER A 39 9.06 26.32 6.52
N TYR A 40 7.91 26.64 5.95
CA TYR A 40 7.75 27.70 4.94
C TYR A 40 7.45 29.04 5.65
N GLY A 41 8.05 30.13 5.18
CA GLY A 41 7.79 31.47 5.72
C GLY A 41 6.31 31.85 5.64
N GLU A 42 5.87 32.86 6.39
CA GLU A 42 4.43 33.20 6.51
C GLU A 42 3.75 33.47 5.16
N GLU A 43 4.49 34.04 4.21
CA GLU A 43 4.06 34.34 2.84
C GLU A 43 4.01 33.13 1.89
N GLN A 44 4.44 31.94 2.32
CA GLN A 44 4.41 30.72 1.50
C GLN A 44 3.67 29.58 2.20
N ARG A 45 3.04 29.86 3.35
CA ARG A 45 2.18 28.89 4.04
C ARG A 45 1.04 28.47 3.12
N PHE A 46 0.92 27.16 2.91
CA PHE A 46 -0.09 26.54 2.03
C PHE A 46 0.02 26.91 0.55
N SER A 47 1.22 27.26 0.08
CA SER A 47 1.54 27.32 -1.34
C SER A 47 1.35 25.93 -2.00
N PRO A 48 1.07 25.88 -3.33
CA PRO A 48 1.00 24.62 -4.07
C PRO A 48 2.24 23.73 -3.85
N ASP A 49 3.44 24.31 -3.81
CA ASP A 49 4.69 23.55 -3.63
C ASP A 49 4.80 22.90 -2.25
N MET A 50 4.38 23.60 -1.19
CA MET A 50 4.31 23.03 0.15
C MET A 50 3.33 21.85 0.18
N ILE A 51 2.18 21.98 -0.48
CA ILE A 51 1.15 20.93 -0.50
C ILE A 51 1.61 19.72 -1.31
N ILE A 52 2.30 19.93 -2.43
CA ILE A 52 2.92 18.85 -3.21
C ILE A 52 3.96 18.11 -2.37
N THR A 53 4.76 18.85 -1.59
CA THR A 53 5.74 18.26 -0.68
C THR A 53 5.07 17.45 0.42
N ALA A 54 4.05 18.00 1.07
CA ALA A 54 3.28 17.30 2.10
C ALA A 54 2.58 16.06 1.54
N LEU A 55 1.98 16.16 0.35
CA LEU A 55 1.40 15.03 -0.38
C LEU A 55 2.43 13.91 -0.58
N SER A 56 3.64 14.23 -1.01
CA SER A 56 4.72 13.25 -1.21
C SER A 56 5.09 12.53 0.10
N VAL A 57 5.22 13.27 1.20
CA VAL A 57 5.53 12.70 2.52
C VAL A 57 4.38 11.81 3.01
N CYS A 58 3.15 12.33 2.98
CA CYS A 58 1.95 11.62 3.40
C CYS A 58 1.72 10.34 2.57
N THR A 59 1.93 10.38 1.26
CA THR A 59 1.76 9.21 0.39
C THR A 59 2.83 8.14 0.63
N ASN A 60 4.09 8.53 0.81
CA ASN A 60 5.16 7.57 1.16
C ASN A 60 4.90 6.89 2.52
N LEU A 61 4.54 7.67 3.55
CA LEU A 61 4.18 7.13 4.87
C LEU A 61 2.90 6.28 4.79
N GLY A 62 1.93 6.73 4.00
CA GLY A 62 0.68 6.03 3.75
C GLY A 62 0.92 4.65 3.14
N VAL A 63 1.79 4.52 2.14
CA VAL A 63 2.16 3.21 1.54
C VAL A 63 2.71 2.27 2.61
N ILE A 64 3.66 2.72 3.44
CA ILE A 64 4.26 1.88 4.49
C ILE A 64 3.20 1.44 5.50
N LEU A 65 2.49 2.40 6.09
CA LEU A 65 1.55 2.13 7.19
C LEU A 65 0.32 1.35 6.72
N LEU A 66 -0.22 1.66 5.54
CA LEU A 66 -1.36 0.94 4.97
C LEU A 66 -0.98 -0.46 4.51
N SER A 67 0.20 -0.68 3.92
CA SER A 67 0.64 -2.03 3.57
C SER A 67 0.70 -2.93 4.81
N ILE A 68 1.30 -2.43 5.89
CA ILE A 68 1.40 -3.18 7.15
C ILE A 68 0.01 -3.46 7.73
N ASN A 69 -0.84 -2.44 7.84
CA ASN A 69 -2.17 -2.63 8.44
C ASN A 69 -3.08 -3.52 7.57
N ALA A 70 -3.07 -3.33 6.25
CA ALA A 70 -3.80 -4.18 5.31
C ALA A 70 -3.34 -5.64 5.41
N PHE A 71 -2.03 -5.87 5.48
CA PHE A 71 -1.47 -7.20 5.66
C PHE A 71 -1.94 -7.87 6.97
N ILE A 72 -1.92 -7.16 8.08
CA ILE A 72 -2.38 -7.67 9.38
C ILE A 72 -3.87 -8.02 9.33
N VAL A 73 -4.69 -7.10 8.82
CA VAL A 73 -6.15 -7.18 8.87
C VAL A 73 -6.72 -8.19 7.85
N VAL A 74 -6.11 -8.31 6.68
CA VAL A 74 -6.59 -9.20 5.61
C VAL A 74 -6.00 -10.61 5.75
N TYR A 75 -4.70 -10.73 6.06
CA TYR A 75 -3.98 -12.01 5.96
C TYR A 75 -3.59 -12.63 7.32
N CYS A 76 -3.14 -11.84 8.30
CA CYS A 76 -2.62 -12.41 9.56
C CYS A 76 -3.71 -12.96 10.50
N ASP A 77 -4.87 -12.32 10.55
CA ASP A 77 -5.97 -12.72 11.45
C ASP A 77 -6.42 -14.19 11.22
N ASP A 78 -6.34 -14.70 9.99
CA ASP A 78 -6.79 -16.03 9.63
C ASP A 78 -5.82 -17.14 10.06
N ILE A 79 -4.52 -16.82 10.12
CA ILE A 79 -3.49 -17.73 10.63
C ILE A 79 -3.57 -17.80 12.15
N ASN A 80 -3.67 -16.64 12.81
CA ASN A 80 -3.70 -16.54 14.27
C ASN A 80 -4.95 -17.19 14.87
N SER A 81 -6.05 -17.25 14.11
CA SER A 81 -7.30 -17.91 14.53
C SER A 81 -7.36 -19.41 14.19
N GLY A 82 -6.37 -19.96 13.49
CA GLY A 82 -6.39 -21.35 13.00
C GLY A 82 -7.46 -21.62 11.93
N TYR A 83 -8.20 -20.59 11.48
CA TYR A 83 -9.26 -20.69 10.48
C TYR A 83 -8.75 -21.20 9.13
N ILE A 84 -7.49 -20.87 8.82
CA ILE A 84 -6.74 -21.41 7.68
C ILE A 84 -6.73 -22.95 7.62
N LYS A 85 -6.65 -23.65 8.77
CA LYS A 85 -6.67 -25.13 8.83
C LYS A 85 -8.01 -25.69 8.37
N GLN A 86 -9.12 -25.05 8.76
CA GLN A 86 -10.47 -25.49 8.41
C GLN A 86 -10.77 -25.29 6.92
N ILE A 87 -10.36 -24.15 6.35
CA ILE A 87 -10.56 -23.85 4.91
C ILE A 87 -9.75 -24.79 4.02
N PHE A 88 -8.49 -25.04 4.36
CA PHE A 88 -7.59 -25.81 3.48
C PHE A 88 -7.78 -27.33 3.51
N SER A 89 -8.67 -27.83 4.37
CA SER A 89 -9.14 -29.22 4.35
C SER A 89 -9.99 -29.57 3.12
N LYS A 90 -10.48 -28.56 2.38
CA LYS A 90 -11.24 -28.72 1.13
C LYS A 90 -10.43 -28.16 -0.04
N SER A 91 -10.03 -29.01 -1.00
CA SER A 91 -9.06 -28.63 -2.04
C SER A 91 -9.55 -27.59 -3.05
N SER A 92 -10.85 -27.55 -3.38
CA SER A 92 -11.40 -26.53 -4.29
C SER A 92 -11.51 -25.13 -3.67
N ASP A 93 -11.44 -25.01 -2.34
CA ASP A 93 -11.62 -23.74 -1.62
C ASP A 93 -10.35 -22.86 -1.61
N ARG A 94 -9.17 -23.41 -1.96
CA ARG A 94 -7.85 -22.74 -1.83
C ARG A 94 -7.67 -21.57 -2.79
N THR A 95 -7.97 -21.77 -4.08
CA THR A 95 -7.89 -20.70 -5.09
C THR A 95 -8.97 -19.65 -4.84
N TYR A 96 -10.19 -20.07 -4.49
CA TYR A 96 -11.27 -19.15 -4.13
C TYR A 96 -10.95 -18.30 -2.91
N TYR A 97 -10.23 -18.87 -1.94
CA TYR A 97 -9.75 -18.15 -0.77
C TYR A 97 -8.75 -17.05 -1.15
N ILE A 98 -7.71 -17.35 -1.94
CA ILE A 98 -6.70 -16.36 -2.37
C ILE A 98 -7.35 -15.22 -3.17
N VAL A 99 -8.23 -15.56 -4.12
CA VAL A 99 -8.97 -14.56 -4.91
C VAL A 99 -9.87 -13.72 -4.00
N SER A 100 -10.57 -14.33 -3.04
CA SER A 100 -11.37 -13.61 -2.06
C SER A 100 -10.53 -12.64 -1.24
N LYS A 101 -9.33 -13.04 -0.78
CA LYS A 101 -8.43 -12.18 -0.02
C LYS A 101 -7.90 -11.01 -0.85
N LEU A 102 -7.59 -11.24 -2.12
CA LEU A 102 -7.22 -10.16 -3.04
C LEU A 102 -8.36 -9.15 -3.20
N ILE A 103 -9.61 -9.60 -3.40
CA ILE A 103 -10.76 -8.70 -3.54
C ILE A 103 -11.01 -7.94 -2.22
N SER A 104 -10.94 -8.62 -1.06
CA SER A 104 -11.01 -7.99 0.26
C SER A 104 -9.95 -6.90 0.43
N LEU A 105 -8.70 -7.19 0.02
CA LEU A 105 -7.58 -6.24 0.06
C LEU A 105 -7.85 -5.01 -0.81
N LEU A 106 -8.26 -5.20 -2.06
CA LEU A 106 -8.52 -4.11 -2.99
C LEU A 106 -9.67 -3.21 -2.50
N ILE A 107 -10.76 -3.80 -2.01
CA ILE A 107 -11.88 -3.04 -1.44
C ILE A 107 -11.43 -2.27 -0.20
N TYR A 108 -10.70 -2.92 0.72
CA TYR A 108 -10.19 -2.28 1.92
C TYR A 108 -9.29 -1.08 1.59
N LEU A 109 -8.32 -1.28 0.69
CA LEU A 109 -7.41 -0.22 0.27
C LEU A 109 -8.15 0.90 -0.47
N PHE A 110 -9.16 0.60 -1.27
CA PHE A 110 -9.95 1.61 -1.97
C PHE A 110 -10.60 2.58 -0.97
N PHE A 111 -11.28 2.04 0.05
CA PHE A 111 -11.87 2.88 1.11
C PHE A 111 -10.81 3.59 1.94
N ALA A 112 -9.67 2.95 2.23
CA ALA A 112 -8.58 3.57 2.97
C ALA A 112 -8.00 4.79 2.24
N TYR A 113 -7.74 4.67 0.93
CA TYR A 113 -7.22 5.78 0.12
C TYR A 113 -8.26 6.87 -0.14
N LEU A 114 -9.54 6.52 -0.27
CA LEU A 114 -10.62 7.52 -0.31
C LEU A 114 -10.69 8.31 1.00
N PHE A 115 -10.60 7.62 2.14
CA PHE A 115 -10.56 8.28 3.44
C PHE A 115 -9.34 9.20 3.57
N LEU A 116 -8.15 8.73 3.20
CA LEU A 116 -6.95 9.55 3.21
C LEU A 116 -7.03 10.77 2.29
N GLY A 117 -7.60 10.60 1.10
CA GLY A 117 -7.86 11.71 0.19
C GLY A 117 -8.79 12.74 0.84
N ALA A 118 -9.89 12.29 1.44
CA ALA A 118 -10.82 13.17 2.14
C ALA A 118 -10.16 13.91 3.31
N VAL A 119 -9.35 13.23 4.13
CA VAL A 119 -8.58 13.84 5.22
C VAL A 119 -7.62 14.90 4.68
N PHE A 120 -6.84 14.56 3.65
CA PHE A 120 -5.87 15.48 3.06
C PHE A 120 -6.54 16.76 2.51
N PHE A 121 -7.66 16.62 1.79
CA PHE A 121 -8.40 17.78 1.27
C PHE A 121 -9.13 18.57 2.37
N ALA A 122 -9.64 17.91 3.41
CA ALA A 122 -10.26 18.57 4.54
C ALA A 122 -9.24 19.40 5.34
N GLU A 123 -8.07 18.83 5.62
CA GLU A 123 -6.96 19.55 6.26
C GLU A 123 -6.52 20.74 5.41
N PHE A 124 -6.36 20.53 4.10
CA PHE A 124 -6.03 21.61 3.18
C PHE A 124 -7.09 22.74 3.22
N TYR A 125 -8.39 22.40 3.20
CA TYR A 125 -9.46 23.39 3.28
C TYR A 125 -9.46 24.17 4.60
N ILE A 126 -9.26 23.49 5.73
CA ILE A 126 -9.26 24.10 7.07
C ILE A 126 -8.05 25.03 7.25
N PHE A 127 -6.86 24.56 6.89
CA PHE A 127 -5.62 25.26 7.23
C PHE A 127 -5.24 26.35 6.23
N SER A 128 -5.60 26.21 4.95
CA SER A 128 -5.29 27.24 3.95
C SER A 128 -6.08 28.54 4.14
N LYS A 129 -7.17 28.54 4.93
CA LYS A 129 -8.15 29.65 5.03
C LYS A 129 -8.71 30.09 3.64
N GLY A 130 -8.64 29.21 2.65
CA GLY A 130 -8.92 29.51 1.24
C GLY A 130 -7.66 29.41 0.37
N PHE A 131 -7.84 29.26 -0.94
CA PHE A 131 -6.73 29.08 -1.88
C PHE A 131 -5.76 30.28 -1.84
N TYR A 132 -4.51 30.04 -1.44
CA TYR A 132 -3.41 31.01 -1.53
C TYR A 132 -3.10 31.18 -3.02
N SER A 133 -3.74 32.17 -3.65
CA SER A 133 -3.86 32.38 -5.11
C SER A 133 -5.08 31.74 -5.79
N ASN A 134 -5.34 32.16 -7.03
CA ASN A 134 -6.46 31.75 -7.87
C ASN A 134 -6.60 30.20 -7.92
N ILE A 135 -7.84 29.70 -7.95
CA ILE A 135 -8.20 28.27 -8.03
C ILE A 135 -7.40 27.50 -9.08
N ALA A 136 -7.04 28.16 -10.18
CA ALA A 136 -6.24 27.59 -11.25
C ALA A 136 -4.90 26.99 -10.78
N ALA A 137 -4.23 27.60 -9.78
CA ALA A 137 -2.95 27.12 -9.25
C ALA A 137 -3.07 25.78 -8.49
N TYR A 138 -4.28 25.39 -8.10
CA TYR A 138 -4.54 24.17 -7.32
C TYR A 138 -5.12 23.03 -8.15
N ILE A 139 -5.48 23.29 -9.41
CA ILE A 139 -5.94 22.24 -10.34
C ILE A 139 -4.82 21.21 -10.56
N ASP A 140 -3.57 21.65 -10.66
CA ASP A 140 -2.44 20.75 -10.87
C ASP A 140 -2.10 19.94 -9.61
N VAL A 141 -2.31 20.52 -8.42
CA VAL A 141 -2.23 19.80 -7.14
C VAL A 141 -3.30 18.71 -7.05
N LEU A 142 -4.53 19.00 -7.48
CA LEU A 142 -5.61 18.02 -7.53
C LEU A 142 -5.29 16.87 -8.50
N LYS A 143 -4.82 17.18 -9.71
CA LYS A 143 -4.41 16.15 -10.69
C LYS A 143 -3.29 15.27 -10.14
N LEU A 144 -2.27 15.88 -9.53
CA LEU A 144 -1.13 15.17 -8.96
C LEU A 144 -1.54 14.29 -7.78
N SER A 145 -2.42 14.76 -6.90
CA SER A 145 -2.90 14.00 -5.74
C SER A 145 -3.73 12.79 -6.16
N ILE A 146 -4.63 12.92 -7.15
CA ILE A 146 -5.38 11.77 -7.70
C ILE A 146 -4.41 10.74 -8.27
N LYS A 147 -3.45 11.17 -9.09
CA LYS A 147 -2.43 10.30 -9.68
C LYS A 147 -1.59 9.59 -8.63
N THR A 148 -1.07 10.34 -7.66
CA THR A 148 -0.22 9.81 -6.59
C THR A 148 -1.00 8.85 -5.70
N GLY A 149 -2.26 9.17 -5.41
CA GLY A 149 -3.17 8.28 -4.68
C GLY A 149 -3.42 6.96 -5.42
N LEU A 150 -3.65 7.00 -6.73
CA LEU A 150 -3.85 5.78 -7.55
C LEU A 150 -2.59 4.91 -7.60
N VAL A 151 -1.41 5.50 -7.85
CA VAL A 151 -0.15 4.76 -7.85
C VAL A 151 0.11 4.15 -6.46
N SER A 152 -0.08 4.94 -5.40
CA SER A 152 0.11 4.46 -4.02
C SER A 152 -0.87 3.33 -3.68
N TYR A 153 -2.13 3.43 -4.06
CA TYR A 153 -3.13 2.37 -3.90
C TYR A 153 -2.68 1.05 -4.51
N ILE A 154 -2.20 1.09 -5.75
CA ILE A 154 -1.75 -0.09 -6.48
C ILE A 154 -0.50 -0.69 -5.83
N ILE A 155 0.49 0.14 -5.52
CA ILE A 155 1.78 -0.32 -4.99
C ILE A 155 1.63 -0.88 -3.57
N THR A 156 0.76 -0.27 -2.75
CA THR A 156 0.39 -0.81 -1.43
C THR A 156 -0.20 -2.21 -1.54
N ALA A 157 -1.05 -2.46 -2.55
CA ALA A 157 -1.58 -3.80 -2.79
C ALA A 157 -0.48 -4.79 -3.20
N VAL A 158 0.44 -4.39 -4.08
CA VAL A 158 1.58 -5.22 -4.51
C VAL A 158 2.47 -5.60 -3.32
N TYR A 159 2.86 -4.64 -2.48
CA TYR A 159 3.64 -4.92 -1.26
C TYR A 159 2.90 -5.85 -0.30
N THR A 160 1.59 -5.64 -0.11
CA THR A 160 0.79 -6.50 0.77
C THR A 160 0.74 -7.95 0.25
N LEU A 161 0.64 -8.13 -1.06
CA LEU A 161 0.69 -9.45 -1.71
C LEU A 161 2.07 -10.11 -1.59
N GLU A 162 3.14 -9.33 -1.67
CA GLU A 162 4.51 -9.80 -1.42
C GLU A 162 4.65 -10.31 0.02
N GLY A 163 4.16 -9.56 1.00
CA GLY A 163 4.10 -9.99 2.40
C GLY A 163 3.29 -11.28 2.59
N ALA A 164 2.17 -11.43 1.88
CA ALA A 164 1.35 -12.64 1.90
C ALA A 164 2.08 -13.87 1.34
N ILE A 165 2.95 -13.72 0.34
CA ILE A 165 3.81 -14.82 -0.13
C ILE A 165 4.72 -15.31 0.98
N VAL A 166 5.43 -14.38 1.64
CA VAL A 166 6.34 -14.73 2.73
C VAL A 166 5.58 -15.35 3.89
N LEU A 167 4.37 -14.87 4.16
CA LEU A 167 3.48 -15.45 5.17
C LEU A 167 3.13 -16.91 4.86
N TYR A 168 2.71 -17.22 3.64
CA TYR A 168 2.37 -18.60 3.27
C TYR A 168 3.61 -19.50 3.15
N PHE A 169 4.74 -18.95 2.72
CA PHE A 169 6.00 -19.67 2.65
C PHE A 169 6.56 -20.01 4.03
N THR A 170 6.52 -19.07 4.97
CA THR A 170 7.14 -19.25 6.30
C THR A 170 6.17 -19.75 7.36
N SER A 171 4.88 -19.50 7.19
CA SER A 171 3.81 -19.69 8.18
C SER A 171 4.05 -18.91 9.49
N LYS A 172 4.91 -17.88 9.45
CA LYS A 172 5.28 -17.04 10.60
C LYS A 172 4.94 -15.58 10.33
N THR A 173 4.00 -15.03 11.10
CA THR A 173 3.55 -13.63 10.97
C THR A 173 4.69 -12.64 11.12
N ASP A 174 5.58 -12.87 12.07
CA ASP A 174 6.64 -11.91 12.43
C ASP A 174 7.70 -11.79 11.34
N ILE A 175 8.04 -12.92 10.69
CA ILE A 175 8.99 -12.92 9.56
C ILE A 175 8.38 -12.20 8.36
N ALA A 176 7.11 -12.46 8.07
CA ALA A 176 6.41 -11.80 6.96
C ALA A 176 6.23 -10.30 7.20
N LEU A 177 5.93 -9.88 8.43
CA LEU A 177 5.90 -8.48 8.82
C LEU A 177 7.27 -7.81 8.68
N GLY A 178 8.33 -8.45 9.18
CA GLY A 178 9.69 -7.96 9.03
C GLY A 178 10.07 -7.77 7.56
N TRP A 179 9.75 -8.75 6.72
CA TRP A 179 9.95 -8.65 5.27
C TRP A 179 9.18 -7.48 4.65
N LEU A 180 7.88 -7.37 4.95
CA LEU A 180 7.04 -6.29 4.45
C LEU A 180 7.55 -4.90 4.84
N CYS A 181 8.03 -4.75 6.08
CA CYS A 181 8.66 -3.51 6.54
C CYS A 181 9.92 -3.18 5.72
N LEU A 182 10.79 -4.17 5.46
CA LEU A 182 12.00 -3.97 4.66
C LEU A 182 11.69 -3.61 3.19
N SER A 183 10.68 -4.24 2.59
CA SER A 183 10.24 -3.94 1.22
C SER A 183 9.64 -2.55 1.11
N THR A 184 8.67 -2.22 1.98
CA THR A 184 7.95 -0.94 1.93
C THR A 184 8.81 0.28 2.28
N THR A 185 9.85 0.10 3.11
CA THR A 185 10.84 1.16 3.43
C THR A 185 11.93 1.31 2.37
N ARG A 186 11.87 0.55 1.27
CA ARG A 186 12.85 0.53 0.17
C ARG A 186 14.27 0.12 0.57
N ILE A 187 14.44 -0.47 1.76
CA ILE A 187 15.76 -0.94 2.22
C ILE A 187 16.27 -2.00 1.24
N LEU A 188 15.43 -2.92 0.79
CA LEU A 188 15.81 -3.96 -0.18
C LEU A 188 16.26 -3.35 -1.52
N THR A 189 15.49 -2.40 -2.06
CA THR A 189 15.83 -1.71 -3.31
C THR A 189 17.14 -0.93 -3.20
N ASN A 190 17.36 -0.26 -2.06
CA ASN A 190 18.62 0.44 -1.80
C ASN A 190 19.79 -0.53 -1.72
N VAL A 191 19.67 -1.64 -1.00
CA VAL A 191 20.71 -2.68 -0.93
C VAL A 191 21.03 -3.23 -2.31
N LEU A 192 20.02 -3.55 -3.13
CA LEU A 192 20.21 -3.97 -4.52
C LEU A 192 20.93 -2.89 -5.35
N TYR A 193 20.58 -1.62 -5.15
CA TYR A 193 21.26 -0.51 -5.81
C TYR A 193 22.75 -0.47 -5.46
N TRP A 194 23.12 -0.56 -4.18
CA TRP A 194 24.51 -0.60 -3.73
C TRP A 194 25.28 -1.77 -4.35
N ILE A 195 24.70 -2.97 -4.32
CA ILE A 195 25.33 -4.17 -4.91
C ILE A 195 25.48 -3.99 -6.43
N SER A 196 24.52 -3.37 -7.11
CA SER A 196 24.58 -3.14 -8.57
C SER A 196 25.72 -2.20 -9.01
N GLN A 197 26.22 -1.35 -8.11
CA GLN A 197 27.39 -0.52 -8.38
C GLN A 197 28.66 -1.37 -8.51
N ILE A 198 28.72 -2.49 -7.79
CA ILE A 198 29.81 -3.47 -7.83
C ILE A 198 29.55 -4.48 -8.96
N VAL A 199 28.34 -5.03 -9.02
CA VAL A 199 27.93 -6.07 -9.97
C VAL A 199 27.04 -5.46 -11.05
N LYS A 200 27.67 -4.99 -12.14
CA LYS A 200 26.99 -4.26 -13.23
C LYS A 200 25.84 -5.03 -13.88
N PHE A 201 25.88 -6.37 -13.89
CA PHE A 201 24.80 -7.22 -14.41
C PHE A 201 23.48 -7.05 -13.63
N LEU A 202 23.50 -6.56 -12.40
CA LEU A 202 22.29 -6.31 -11.61
C LEU A 202 21.57 -5.00 -11.98
N LYS A 203 22.21 -4.09 -12.71
CA LYS A 203 21.61 -2.78 -13.07
C LYS A 203 20.27 -2.88 -13.80
N PRO A 204 20.06 -3.78 -14.78
CA PRO A 204 18.76 -3.94 -15.43
C PRO A 204 17.65 -4.36 -14.47
N PHE A 205 17.98 -5.09 -13.39
CA PHE A 205 16.99 -5.55 -12.41
C PHE A 205 16.43 -4.41 -11.56
N LEU A 206 17.17 -3.31 -11.38
CA LEU A 206 16.68 -2.13 -10.67
C LEU A 206 15.49 -1.48 -11.39
N ASN A 207 15.51 -1.48 -12.74
CA ASN A 207 14.50 -0.84 -13.57
C ASN A 207 13.16 -1.60 -13.59
N ILE A 208 13.14 -2.85 -13.13
CA ILE A 208 11.94 -3.67 -13.06
C ILE A 208 11.39 -3.80 -11.63
N THR A 209 12.06 -3.19 -10.64
CA THR A 209 11.56 -3.17 -9.26
C THR A 209 10.23 -2.42 -9.16
N VAL A 210 9.41 -2.82 -8.19
CA VAL A 210 8.13 -2.15 -7.86
C VAL A 210 8.34 -0.65 -7.63
N ASP A 211 9.40 -0.27 -6.91
CA ASP A 211 9.76 1.13 -6.67
C ASP A 211 10.11 1.90 -7.95
N SER A 212 10.92 1.31 -8.84
CA SER A 212 11.28 1.96 -10.11
C SER A 212 10.07 2.11 -11.03
N ILE A 213 9.22 1.08 -11.10
CA ILE A 213 7.97 1.12 -11.86
C ILE A 213 7.04 2.21 -11.31
N ALA A 214 6.92 2.33 -9.98
CA ALA A 214 6.14 3.38 -9.33
C ALA A 214 6.70 4.77 -9.58
N GLY A 215 8.01 4.96 -9.42
CA GLY A 215 8.70 6.24 -9.67
C GLY A 215 8.50 6.72 -11.10
N ASN A 216 8.72 5.83 -12.08
CA ASN A 216 8.47 6.12 -13.50
C ASN A 216 7.01 6.51 -13.77
N ALA A 217 6.04 5.92 -13.06
CA ALA A 217 4.63 6.28 -13.21
C ALA A 217 4.32 7.67 -12.64
N LEU A 218 5.00 8.07 -11.56
CA LEU A 218 4.86 9.39 -10.96
C LEU A 218 5.55 10.50 -11.77
N GLU A 219 6.63 10.20 -12.49
CA GLU A 219 7.30 11.16 -13.36
C GLU A 219 6.54 11.43 -14.68
N ASN A 220 5.94 10.40 -15.28
CA ASN A 220 5.23 10.55 -16.56
C ASN A 220 3.85 11.18 -16.38
N GLY A 221 3.47 12.19 -17.18
CA GLY A 221 2.21 12.94 -17.02
C GLY A 221 0.91 12.10 -17.03
N ILE A 222 0.93 10.88 -17.58
CA ILE A 222 -0.18 9.93 -17.62
C ILE A 222 0.30 8.59 -17.05
N ILE A 223 -0.58 7.85 -16.36
CA ILE A 223 -0.31 6.47 -15.94
C ILE A 223 0.02 5.64 -17.19
N SER A 224 1.28 5.26 -17.32
CA SER A 224 1.77 4.62 -18.53
C SER A 224 1.28 3.17 -18.66
N LEU A 225 1.13 2.69 -19.90
CA LEU A 225 0.85 1.28 -20.17
C LEU A 225 1.92 0.36 -19.57
N LYS A 226 3.19 0.81 -19.56
CA LYS A 226 4.31 0.07 -18.95
C LYS A 226 4.07 -0.17 -17.46
N PHE A 227 3.57 0.83 -16.73
CA PHE A 227 3.22 0.69 -15.32
C PHE A 227 2.11 -0.35 -15.12
N LEU A 228 1.03 -0.27 -15.90
CA LEU A 228 -0.09 -1.21 -15.79
C LEU A 228 0.34 -2.66 -16.10
N ILE A 229 1.15 -2.86 -17.13
CA ILE A 229 1.70 -4.18 -17.47
C ILE A 229 2.59 -4.69 -16.35
N GLY A 230 3.54 -3.87 -15.87
CA GLY A 230 4.47 -4.26 -14.81
C GLY A 230 3.76 -4.68 -13.52
N VAL A 231 2.80 -3.87 -13.06
CA VAL A 231 1.98 -4.19 -11.88
C VAL A 231 1.16 -5.46 -12.11
N SER A 232 0.53 -5.61 -13.27
CA SER A 232 -0.29 -6.79 -13.56
C SER A 232 0.53 -8.08 -13.51
N LEU A 233 1.77 -8.04 -14.02
CA LEU A 233 2.71 -9.16 -13.92
C LEU A 233 3.09 -9.47 -12.47
N TYR A 234 3.32 -8.46 -11.64
CA TYR A 234 3.56 -8.64 -10.20
C TYR A 234 2.36 -9.30 -9.51
N VAL A 235 1.16 -8.77 -9.71
CA VAL A 235 -0.06 -9.31 -9.09
C VAL A 235 -0.29 -10.75 -9.53
N LEU A 236 -0.20 -11.05 -10.83
CA LEU A 236 -0.40 -12.41 -11.36
C LEU A 236 0.65 -13.39 -10.84
N SER A 237 1.94 -13.02 -10.90
CA SER A 237 3.01 -13.88 -10.39
C SER A 237 2.86 -14.14 -8.90
N PHE A 238 2.49 -13.13 -8.11
CA PHE A 238 2.26 -13.27 -6.69
C PHE A 238 1.08 -14.19 -6.37
N ILE A 239 -0.03 -14.07 -7.09
CA ILE A 239 -1.17 -15.00 -6.93
C ILE A 239 -0.74 -16.44 -7.22
N VAL A 240 -0.02 -16.66 -8.32
CA VAL A 240 0.47 -18.00 -8.70
C VAL A 240 1.40 -18.58 -7.64
N ILE A 241 2.33 -17.78 -7.11
CA ILE A 241 3.26 -18.19 -6.05
C ILE A 241 2.52 -18.51 -4.75
N GLN A 242 1.52 -17.69 -4.36
CA GLN A 242 0.69 -17.96 -3.18
C GLN A 242 -0.08 -19.28 -3.32
N ILE A 243 -0.70 -19.52 -4.49
CA ILE A 243 -1.39 -20.80 -4.79
C ILE A 243 -0.41 -21.96 -4.68
N PHE A 244 0.79 -21.82 -5.25
CA PHE A 244 1.83 -22.85 -5.21
C PHE A 244 2.20 -23.21 -3.76
N PHE A 245 2.48 -22.22 -2.91
CA PHE A 245 2.86 -22.48 -1.52
C PHE A 245 1.73 -23.09 -0.69
N ILE A 246 0.49 -22.63 -0.89
CA ILE A 246 -0.69 -23.19 -0.20
C ILE A 246 -0.96 -24.64 -0.65
N ASN A 247 -0.65 -24.99 -1.89
CA ASN A 247 -0.88 -26.34 -2.40
C ASN A 247 0.23 -27.34 -2.04
N THR A 248 1.48 -26.88 -2.02
CA THR A 248 2.65 -27.75 -1.76
C THR A 248 2.93 -27.97 -0.28
N ARG A 249 2.60 -27.01 0.58
CA ARG A 249 2.58 -27.27 2.02
C ARG A 249 1.22 -27.81 2.41
N GLU A 250 1.17 -29.07 2.84
CA GLU A 250 0.36 -29.37 4.01
C GLU A 250 0.81 -28.37 5.06
N LEU A 251 -0.03 -27.41 5.43
CA LEU A 251 0.24 -26.51 6.53
C LEU A 251 0.26 -27.36 7.81
N LYS A 252 1.38 -28.06 8.03
CA LYS A 252 1.78 -28.72 9.25
C LYS A 252 2.08 -27.59 10.23
N ILE A 253 1.01 -27.01 10.74
CA ILE A 253 1.03 -26.11 11.87
C ILE A 253 0.68 -27.04 13.03
N ASP A 254 1.71 -27.50 13.75
CA ASP A 254 1.52 -28.11 15.07
C ASP A 254 0.86 -27.08 16.01
#